data_AF-A0A818S5F7-F1
#
_entry.id   AF-A0A818S5F7-F1
#
_cell.length_a   1.000
_cell.length_b   1.000
_cell.length_c   1.000
_cell.angle_alpha   90.00
_cell.angle_beta   90.00
_cell.angle_gamma   90.00
#
_symmetry.space_group_name_H-M   'P 1'
#
loop_
_entity.id
_entity.type
_entity.pdbx_description
1 polymer ?
#
loop_
_entity_poly.entity_id
_entity_poly.type
_entity_poly.pdbx_seq_one_letter_code
_entity_poly.pdbx_strand_id
1 'polypeptide(L)'
;MNNFRFASINILSVIIILAIIINCGYSNSTSNEDDLFTVNITVNNYNTKKEDEYVYIQYELPDEELLIVGFLPLITMNSVHHILSFACSRPYTDQPYWTAGGACKGQQKIIHDWGRNAPLWTLPKDVGIAVGRNTPYKYIVVNLHYLSILKNDYSGTQLIMTRKPRKYHAAIALGGTHFIRLEPKTHTIRAPFSCQYHGPPISIFAVHVHTHQWGRVNSFYRVRDGEVSLIIKGDPKWSQAFYPLPSAFEIRNNDYIMGQCVYDNNDDRVITVGKTHTDEMCNVYAMYSYEPPKTASNGTIRDSPPIQTCWGNKVSEIARLIPPDSEIPPLKPIYIGGVDDVHHVHVEHTMNSFTANLYENVENWTDVQSLSAQLGEIGGIALNNANNELIVFHRGSRKWEFKYFSGNIFRNEDYGPIEDDVLVHIDTCTGKIKFRWGTKKFYMPNGLTIDHEGNFWLTDIAMHQVFMFKPNDLNHPALVVGEMFKSGSGRNQFCRPADVAVMKNGDFFVADGYCNSRIIKFNRKGEYKGIGTC
;
A
#
# COMPACT_ATOMS: atom_id res chain seq x y z
N MET A 1 37.05 15.16 49.66
CA MET A 1 38.23 14.31 49.37
C MET A 1 37.75 12.86 49.31
N ASN A 2 38.07 12.17 48.21
CA ASN A 2 38.32 10.72 48.00
C ASN A 2 37.69 9.73 49.00
N ASN A 3 37.20 8.54 48.67
CA ASN A 3 37.16 7.65 47.51
C ASN A 3 36.40 6.41 48.06
N PHE A 4 35.82 5.54 47.22
CA PHE A 4 36.14 4.11 47.23
C PHE A 4 35.40 3.37 46.11
N ARG A 5 36.06 2.30 45.66
CA ARG A 5 35.86 1.56 44.41
C ARG A 5 35.73 0.06 44.76
N PHE A 6 34.88 -0.64 43.99
CA PHE A 6 34.86 -2.08 43.62
C PHE A 6 34.55 -3.19 44.64
N ALA A 7 33.54 -4.03 44.30
CA ALA A 7 33.62 -5.46 43.91
C ALA A 7 32.20 -6.12 43.98
N SER A 8 31.59 -6.68 42.91
CA SER A 8 31.75 -8.01 42.26
C SER A 8 30.88 -9.15 42.84
N ILE A 9 30.09 -9.80 41.95
CA ILE A 9 29.65 -11.23 41.88
C ILE A 9 28.15 -11.59 42.11
N ASN A 10 27.57 -12.04 40.99
CA ASN A 10 26.64 -13.14 40.66
C ASN A 10 25.45 -13.59 41.52
N ILE A 11 24.28 -13.52 40.87
CA ILE A 11 23.36 -14.61 40.47
C ILE A 11 23.18 -15.76 41.47
N LEU A 12 22.08 -15.71 42.24
CA LEU A 12 20.96 -16.65 42.06
C LEU A 12 19.79 -16.21 42.98
N SER A 13 18.80 -15.55 42.40
CA SER A 13 17.39 -15.65 42.80
C SER A 13 16.56 -15.13 41.63
N VAL A 14 16.20 -16.10 40.78
CA VAL A 14 15.44 -16.03 39.53
C VAL A 14 13.97 -15.69 39.80
N ILE A 15 13.69 -14.63 40.58
CA ILE A 15 12.34 -14.12 40.80
C ILE A 15 12.43 -12.60 40.94
N ILE A 16 12.57 -11.91 39.79
CA ILE A 16 12.02 -10.59 39.40
C ILE A 16 12.31 -10.46 37.89
N ILE A 17 11.86 -11.46 37.13
CA ILE A 17 11.57 -11.34 35.70
C ILE A 17 10.09 -10.99 35.66
N LEU A 18 9.78 -9.68 35.67
CA LEU A 18 8.49 -9.06 35.28
C LEU A 18 8.41 -7.54 35.58
N ALA A 19 9.52 -6.89 35.96
CA ALA A 19 9.55 -5.46 36.32
C ALA A 19 10.45 -4.62 35.39
N ILE A 20 10.49 -4.93 34.09
CA ILE A 20 11.10 -4.07 33.05
C ILE A 20 10.01 -3.68 32.03
N ILE A 21 8.81 -3.38 32.55
CA ILE A 21 7.72 -2.66 31.87
C ILE A 21 7.79 -1.15 32.19
N ILE A 22 8.75 -0.73 33.01
CA ILE A 22 8.82 0.63 33.56
C ILE A 22 10.06 1.34 33.01
N ASN A 23 9.98 1.92 31.81
CA ASN A 23 10.73 3.16 31.55
C ASN A 23 10.20 4.05 30.41
N CYS A 24 8.91 3.99 30.11
CA CYS A 24 8.18 5.13 29.52
C CYS A 24 6.93 5.34 30.38
N GLY A 25 7.12 5.99 31.54
CA GLY A 25 6.02 6.30 32.44
C GLY A 25 5.22 7.50 31.93
N TYR A 26 4.01 7.26 31.43
CA TYR A 26 2.89 8.16 31.66
C TYR A 26 1.59 7.34 31.86
N SER A 27 1.06 7.48 33.07
CA SER A 27 -0.32 7.25 33.54
C SER A 27 -1.11 6.05 33.01
N ASN A 28 -1.54 5.21 33.96
CA ASN A 28 -2.64 4.24 33.82
C ASN A 28 -3.86 4.86 33.12
N SER A 29 -3.93 4.70 31.81
CA SER A 29 -5.16 4.26 31.17
C SER A 29 -4.87 2.83 30.72
N THR A 30 -5.73 1.90 31.07
CA THR A 30 -5.69 0.53 30.54
C THR A 30 -5.90 0.60 29.03
N SER A 31 -4.83 0.80 28.27
CA SER A 31 -4.85 0.69 26.81
C SER A 31 -5.01 -0.79 26.48
N ASN A 32 -6.22 -1.11 26.08
CA ASN A 32 -6.70 -2.41 25.66
C ASN A 32 -5.95 -2.80 24.37
N GLU A 33 -4.75 -3.39 24.48
CA GLU A 33 -3.91 -3.77 23.35
C GLU A 33 -4.71 -4.71 22.43
N ASP A 34 -4.61 -4.47 21.12
CA ASP A 34 -5.41 -5.17 20.13
C ASP A 34 -4.77 -6.55 19.89
N ASP A 35 -5.46 -7.66 20.20
CA ASP A 35 -4.96 -9.03 19.98
C ASP A 35 -4.94 -9.34 18.47
N LEU A 36 -3.92 -8.84 17.78
CA LEU A 36 -3.71 -9.01 16.34
C LEU A 36 -2.80 -10.20 16.07
N PHE A 37 -3.18 -11.01 15.09
CA PHE A 37 -2.35 -12.10 14.57
C PHE A 37 -2.50 -12.21 13.06
N THR A 38 -1.58 -12.91 12.39
CA THR A 38 -1.60 -13.05 10.94
C THR A 38 -1.69 -14.48 10.44
N VAL A 39 -2.32 -14.62 9.27
CA VAL A 39 -2.44 -15.87 8.53
C VAL A 39 -1.92 -15.67 7.12
N ASN A 40 -0.91 -16.46 6.73
CA ASN A 40 -0.38 -16.45 5.37
C ASN A 40 -1.07 -17.51 4.52
N ILE A 41 -1.59 -17.11 3.38
CA ILE A 41 -2.21 -17.98 2.38
C ILE A 41 -1.43 -17.82 1.09
N THR A 42 -0.43 -18.67 0.87
CA THR A 42 0.52 -18.58 -0.25
C THR A 42 0.64 -19.90 -1.00
N VAL A 43 1.03 -19.82 -2.27
CA VAL A 43 1.56 -20.99 -2.98
C VAL A 43 2.95 -21.33 -2.43
N ASN A 44 3.40 -22.56 -2.66
CA ASN A 44 4.72 -23.02 -2.25
C ASN A 44 5.48 -23.57 -3.47
N ASN A 45 6.52 -22.85 -3.91
CA ASN A 45 7.36 -23.22 -5.04
C ASN A 45 6.57 -23.56 -6.32
N TYR A 46 5.58 -22.74 -6.65
CA TYR A 46 4.66 -23.01 -7.74
C TYR A 46 5.24 -22.59 -9.10
N ASN A 47 4.98 -23.39 -10.12
CA ASN A 47 5.31 -23.09 -11.50
C ASN A 47 4.00 -22.98 -12.29
N THR A 48 3.74 -21.80 -12.84
CA THR A 48 2.58 -21.60 -13.73
C THR A 48 2.75 -22.46 -14.98
N LYS A 49 1.66 -23.05 -15.47
CA LYS A 49 1.61 -23.95 -16.61
C LYS A 49 1.36 -23.22 -17.92
N LYS A 50 0.77 -22.02 -17.88
CA LYS A 50 0.40 -21.22 -19.04
C LYS A 50 0.38 -19.73 -18.70
N GLU A 51 0.38 -18.90 -19.74
CA GLU A 51 0.01 -17.49 -19.62
C GLU A 51 -1.48 -17.35 -19.26
N ASP A 52 -1.85 -16.23 -18.62
CA ASP A 52 -3.22 -15.95 -18.16
C ASP A 52 -3.78 -17.08 -17.27
N GLU A 53 -2.98 -17.51 -16.28
CA GLU A 53 -3.35 -18.59 -15.37
C GLU A 53 -3.94 -18.06 -14.06
N TYR A 54 -5.05 -18.67 -13.64
CA TYR A 54 -5.72 -18.41 -12.36
C TYR A 54 -5.47 -19.58 -11.43
N VAL A 55 -4.89 -19.30 -10.25
CA VAL A 55 -4.60 -20.31 -9.22
C VAL A 55 -5.40 -19.96 -7.97
N TYR A 56 -6.11 -20.94 -7.42
CA TYR A 56 -6.91 -20.79 -6.21
C TYR A 56 -6.26 -21.56 -5.07
N ILE A 57 -6.15 -20.95 -3.89
CA ILE A 57 -5.56 -21.53 -2.68
C ILE A 57 -6.62 -21.45 -1.59
N GLN A 58 -6.84 -22.53 -0.84
CA GLN A 58 -7.75 -22.51 0.30
C GLN A 58 -7.03 -22.51 1.65
N TYR A 59 -7.69 -21.92 2.64
CA TYR A 59 -7.31 -21.95 4.05
C TYR A 59 -8.56 -22.22 4.89
N GLU A 60 -8.51 -23.26 5.73
CA GLU A 60 -9.56 -23.58 6.69
C GLU A 60 -9.39 -22.72 7.94
N LEU A 61 -10.45 -22.00 8.31
CA LEU A 61 -10.45 -21.18 9.52
C LEU A 61 -10.61 -22.07 10.75
N PRO A 62 -9.91 -21.76 11.87
CA PRO A 62 -10.20 -22.43 13.12
C PRO A 62 -11.65 -22.16 13.54
N ASP A 63 -12.22 -23.06 14.32
CA ASP A 63 -13.59 -22.90 14.83
C ASP A 63 -13.64 -21.88 15.99
N GLU A 64 -13.33 -20.63 15.68
CA GLU A 64 -13.29 -19.47 16.57
C GLU A 64 -14.04 -18.29 15.94
N GLU A 65 -14.42 -17.31 16.76
CA GLU A 65 -14.95 -16.04 16.27
C GLU A 65 -13.81 -15.14 15.86
N LEU A 66 -13.74 -14.80 14.58
CA LEU A 66 -12.61 -14.10 14.01
C LEU A 66 -13.07 -12.91 13.16
N LEU A 67 -12.29 -11.84 13.23
CA LEU A 67 -12.45 -10.65 12.40
C LEU A 67 -11.18 -10.44 11.57
N ILE A 68 -11.34 -10.30 10.25
CA ILE A 68 -10.27 -9.83 9.37
C ILE A 68 -10.28 -8.30 9.44
N VAL A 69 -9.13 -7.70 9.72
CA VAL A 69 -8.94 -6.24 9.88
C VAL A 69 -7.97 -5.67 8.84
N GLY A 70 -7.30 -6.51 8.06
CA GLY A 70 -6.41 -6.06 6.99
C GLY A 70 -5.94 -7.17 6.08
N PHE A 71 -5.39 -6.77 4.93
CA PHE A 71 -4.87 -7.65 3.90
C PHE A 71 -3.52 -7.11 3.43
N LEU A 72 -2.53 -7.99 3.26
CA LEU A 72 -1.23 -7.64 2.71
C LEU A 72 -0.91 -8.59 1.55
N PRO A 73 -0.60 -8.08 0.34
CA PRO A 73 -0.14 -8.91 -0.76
C PRO A 73 1.27 -9.44 -0.44
N LEU A 74 1.45 -10.75 -0.54
CA LEU A 74 2.77 -11.38 -0.47
C LEU A 74 3.12 -11.81 -1.88
N ILE A 75 3.96 -11.07 -2.61
CA ILE A 75 4.21 -11.34 -4.03
C ILE A 75 5.69 -11.56 -4.30
N THR A 76 5.98 -12.53 -5.17
CA THR A 76 7.31 -12.70 -5.78
C THR A 76 7.42 -11.69 -6.92
N MET A 77 8.56 -11.01 -7.08
CA MET A 77 8.72 -9.81 -7.93
C MET A 77 7.95 -9.86 -9.26
N ASN A 78 7.04 -8.89 -9.47
CA ASN A 78 6.25 -8.68 -10.70
C ASN A 78 5.50 -9.91 -11.24
N SER A 79 5.21 -10.91 -10.40
CA SER A 79 4.67 -12.19 -10.85
C SER A 79 3.14 -12.17 -10.97
N VAL A 80 2.45 -11.74 -9.90
CA VAL A 80 0.98 -11.68 -9.84
C VAL A 80 0.46 -10.37 -10.44
N HIS A 81 -0.62 -10.46 -11.23
CA HIS A 81 -1.31 -9.31 -11.81
C HIS A 81 -2.42 -8.79 -10.91
N HIS A 82 -3.23 -9.69 -10.34
CA HIS A 82 -4.18 -9.34 -9.27
C HIS A 82 -4.45 -10.53 -8.35
N ILE A 83 -5.03 -10.23 -7.20
CA ILE A 83 -5.43 -11.15 -6.16
C ILE A 83 -6.90 -10.88 -5.81
N LEU A 84 -7.72 -11.91 -5.77
CA LEU A 84 -9.09 -11.85 -5.23
C LEU A 84 -9.21 -12.78 -4.04
N SER A 85 -9.75 -12.28 -2.92
CA SER A 85 -9.98 -13.08 -1.72
C SER A 85 -11.46 -13.25 -1.46
N PHE A 86 -11.85 -14.49 -1.14
CA PHE A 86 -13.23 -14.90 -0.89
C PHE A 86 -13.32 -15.56 0.48
N ALA A 87 -14.36 -15.25 1.23
CA ALA A 87 -14.78 -16.08 2.35
C ALA A 87 -15.85 -17.08 1.85
N CYS A 88 -15.58 -18.37 2.00
CA CYS A 88 -16.43 -19.46 1.51
C CYS A 88 -17.01 -20.26 2.68
N SER A 89 -18.24 -20.75 2.54
CA SER A 89 -18.75 -21.81 3.41
C SER A 89 -18.12 -23.17 3.08
N ARG A 90 -17.86 -23.41 1.79
CA ARG A 90 -17.11 -24.57 1.29
C ARG A 90 -16.31 -24.18 0.04
N PRO A 91 -15.03 -24.52 -0.04
CA PRO A 91 -14.21 -24.30 -1.23
C PRO A 91 -14.77 -25.06 -2.44
N TYR A 92 -14.36 -24.66 -3.64
CA TYR A 92 -14.80 -25.32 -4.88
C TYR A 92 -14.34 -26.78 -4.96
N THR A 93 -13.16 -27.08 -4.42
CA THR A 93 -12.63 -28.44 -4.30
C THR A 93 -12.05 -28.65 -2.91
N ASP A 94 -11.87 -29.91 -2.52
CA ASP A 94 -11.20 -30.26 -1.27
C ASP A 94 -9.65 -30.28 -1.44
N GLN A 95 -9.14 -29.95 -2.65
CA GLN A 95 -7.69 -29.85 -2.91
C GLN A 95 -7.12 -28.57 -2.28
N PRO A 96 -5.86 -28.57 -1.81
CA PRO A 96 -5.24 -27.39 -1.19
C PRO A 96 -5.15 -26.21 -2.16
N TYR A 97 -5.00 -26.48 -3.46
CA TYR A 97 -5.07 -25.49 -4.52
C TYR A 97 -5.58 -26.11 -5.83
N TRP A 98 -6.10 -25.27 -6.75
CA TRP A 98 -6.58 -25.69 -8.07
C TRP A 98 -6.48 -24.56 -9.11
N THR A 99 -6.61 -24.88 -10.40
CA THR A 99 -6.49 -23.90 -11.50
C THR A 99 -7.70 -23.84 -12.44
N ALA A 100 -8.75 -24.61 -12.15
CA ALA A 100 -9.96 -24.66 -12.95
C ALA A 100 -11.22 -24.69 -12.07
N GLY A 101 -12.28 -24.01 -12.52
CA GLY A 101 -13.52 -23.84 -11.76
C GLY A 101 -13.60 -22.49 -11.07
N GLY A 102 -14.34 -22.44 -9.95
CA GLY A 102 -14.55 -21.21 -9.16
C GLY A 102 -13.85 -21.22 -7.82
N ALA A 103 -14.08 -20.20 -7.00
CA ALA A 103 -13.53 -20.10 -5.64
C ALA A 103 -14.29 -21.00 -4.63
N CYS A 104 -15.63 -20.94 -4.64
CA CYS A 104 -16.47 -21.64 -3.65
C CYS A 104 -17.54 -22.52 -4.32
N LYS A 105 -17.98 -23.59 -3.65
CA LYS A 105 -19.18 -24.38 -4.00
C LYS A 105 -20.44 -23.96 -3.23
N GLY A 106 -20.26 -23.33 -2.07
CA GLY A 106 -21.34 -22.90 -1.19
C GLY A 106 -21.55 -21.38 -1.16
N GLN A 107 -22.02 -20.87 -0.03
CA GLN A 107 -22.13 -19.43 0.19
C GLN A 107 -20.74 -18.80 0.09
N GLN A 108 -20.67 -17.65 -0.57
CA GLN A 108 -19.43 -16.92 -0.75
C GLN A 108 -19.64 -15.41 -0.58
N LYS A 109 -18.61 -14.72 -0.10
CA LYS A 109 -18.49 -13.27 -0.19
C LYS A 109 -17.08 -12.90 -0.64
N ILE A 110 -16.96 -11.93 -1.55
CA ILE A 110 -15.67 -11.27 -1.78
C ILE A 110 -15.35 -10.51 -0.49
N ILE A 111 -14.09 -10.56 -0.06
CA ILE A 111 -13.63 -9.86 1.14
C ILE A 111 -12.51 -8.87 0.83
N HIS A 112 -11.79 -9.05 -0.27
CA HIS A 112 -10.72 -8.17 -0.70
C HIS A 112 -10.38 -8.40 -2.18
N ASP A 113 -9.97 -7.34 -2.85
CA ASP A 113 -9.29 -7.37 -4.15
C ASP A 113 -7.98 -6.58 -4.05
N TRP A 114 -6.98 -6.99 -4.82
CA TRP A 114 -5.74 -6.24 -4.95
C TRP A 114 -5.18 -6.41 -6.35
N GLY A 115 -4.78 -5.30 -6.95
CA GLY A 115 -4.20 -5.27 -8.29
C GLY A 115 -2.75 -4.83 -8.21
N ARG A 116 -1.95 -5.24 -9.18
CA ARG A 116 -0.58 -4.75 -9.31
C ARG A 116 -0.56 -3.21 -9.26
N ASN A 117 0.37 -2.68 -8.47
CA ASN A 117 0.54 -1.24 -8.21
C ASN A 117 -0.62 -0.57 -7.45
N ALA A 118 -1.57 -1.34 -6.90
CA ALA A 118 -2.56 -0.80 -6.00
C ALA A 118 -1.93 -0.50 -4.62
N PRO A 119 -2.35 0.60 -3.96
CA PRO A 119 -1.87 0.93 -2.63
C PRO A 119 -2.20 -0.18 -1.63
N LEU A 120 -1.34 -0.35 -0.63
CA LEU A 120 -1.64 -1.19 0.53
C LEU A 120 -2.77 -0.56 1.34
N TRP A 121 -3.67 -1.39 1.87
CA TRP A 121 -4.84 -0.88 2.55
C TRP A 121 -5.31 -1.81 3.68
N THR A 122 -5.75 -1.19 4.78
CA THR A 122 -6.31 -1.86 5.97
C THR A 122 -7.69 -1.29 6.26
N LEU A 123 -8.53 -2.08 6.94
CA LEU A 123 -9.86 -1.61 7.34
C LEU A 123 -9.74 -0.49 8.40
N PRO A 124 -10.74 0.41 8.52
CA PRO A 124 -10.81 1.38 9.60
C PRO A 124 -10.72 0.69 10.98
N LYS A 125 -10.14 1.36 11.97
CA LYS A 125 -9.81 0.79 13.30
C LYS A 125 -10.96 0.05 14.00
N ASP A 126 -12.19 0.55 13.85
CA ASP A 126 -13.37 -0.01 14.51
C ASP A 126 -14.18 -0.96 13.62
N VAL A 127 -13.61 -1.41 12.50
CA VAL A 127 -14.26 -2.21 11.47
C VAL A 127 -13.54 -3.55 11.29
N GLY A 128 -14.30 -4.64 11.17
CA GLY A 128 -13.74 -5.96 10.83
C GLY A 128 -14.70 -6.80 9.97
N ILE A 129 -14.16 -7.67 9.14
CA ILE A 129 -14.95 -8.64 8.35
C ILE A 129 -15.10 -9.92 9.17
N ALA A 130 -16.32 -10.23 9.60
CA ALA A 130 -16.59 -11.42 10.40
C ALA A 130 -16.46 -12.71 9.57
N VAL A 131 -15.73 -13.68 10.13
CA VAL A 131 -15.52 -15.03 9.60
C VAL A 131 -15.45 -16.05 10.76
N GLY A 132 -15.46 -17.36 10.45
CA GLY A 132 -15.29 -18.41 11.47
C GLY A 132 -16.61 -18.84 12.14
N ARG A 133 -16.58 -19.25 13.42
CA ARG A 133 -17.63 -19.99 14.16
C ARG A 133 -19.05 -19.45 13.95
N ASN A 134 -19.26 -18.15 14.13
CA ASN A 134 -20.58 -17.52 14.08
C ASN A 134 -21.03 -17.09 12.68
N THR A 135 -20.25 -17.40 11.65
CA THR A 135 -20.58 -17.08 10.26
C THR A 135 -20.72 -18.36 9.45
N PRO A 136 -21.43 -18.34 8.30
CA PRO A 136 -21.41 -19.46 7.38
C PRO A 136 -20.03 -19.66 6.71
N TYR A 137 -19.09 -18.73 6.86
CA TYR A 137 -17.81 -18.74 6.17
C TYR A 137 -16.73 -19.42 7.01
N LYS A 138 -16.36 -20.64 6.60
CA LYS A 138 -15.40 -21.52 7.29
C LYS A 138 -14.05 -21.60 6.58
N TYR A 139 -13.96 -21.07 5.37
CA TYR A 139 -12.75 -21.09 4.57
C TYR A 139 -12.47 -19.72 3.98
N ILE A 140 -11.20 -19.41 3.81
CA ILE A 140 -10.74 -18.33 2.93
C ILE A 140 -10.18 -18.95 1.66
N VAL A 141 -10.58 -18.44 0.51
CA VAL A 141 -10.02 -18.84 -0.79
C VAL A 141 -9.41 -17.62 -1.45
N VAL A 142 -8.11 -17.70 -1.76
CA VAL A 142 -7.35 -16.66 -2.46
C VAL A 142 -7.14 -17.09 -3.90
N ASN A 143 -7.51 -16.24 -4.83
CA ASN A 143 -7.29 -16.41 -6.26
C ASN A 143 -6.16 -15.49 -6.73
N LEU A 144 -5.09 -16.08 -7.24
CA LEU A 144 -3.94 -15.41 -7.84
C LEU A 144 -4.06 -15.48 -9.36
N HIS A 145 -3.96 -14.33 -10.03
CA HIS A 145 -3.95 -14.25 -11.47
C HIS A 145 -2.54 -13.89 -11.99
N TYR A 146 -2.00 -14.74 -12.86
CA TYR A 146 -0.68 -14.58 -13.47
C TYR A 146 -0.81 -14.30 -14.97
N LEU A 147 -0.17 -13.23 -15.45
CA LEU A 147 -0.13 -12.92 -16.89
C LEU A 147 0.95 -13.69 -17.64
N SER A 148 2.00 -14.14 -16.95
CA SER A 148 3.20 -14.70 -17.58
C SER A 148 3.62 -15.99 -16.89
N ILE A 149 4.38 -16.81 -17.63
CA ILE A 149 4.93 -18.05 -17.08
C ILE A 149 6.06 -17.73 -16.08
N LEU A 150 5.92 -18.24 -14.87
CA LEU A 150 6.79 -18.05 -13.73
C LEU A 150 7.27 -19.38 -13.17
N LYS A 151 8.46 -19.35 -12.58
CA LYS A 151 9.06 -20.48 -11.89
C LYS A 151 9.36 -20.12 -10.44
N ASN A 152 9.16 -21.09 -9.55
CA ASN A 152 9.46 -20.99 -8.12
C ASN A 152 8.75 -19.83 -7.42
N ASP A 153 7.43 -19.71 -7.64
CA ASP A 153 6.61 -18.66 -7.05
C ASP A 153 6.12 -19.04 -5.64
N TYR A 154 6.08 -18.05 -4.74
CA TYR A 154 5.62 -18.16 -3.35
C TYR A 154 4.55 -17.11 -3.01
N SER A 155 3.84 -16.62 -4.01
CA SER A 155 2.93 -15.50 -3.88
C SER A 155 1.62 -15.89 -3.19
N GLY A 156 0.87 -14.89 -2.71
CA GLY A 156 -0.32 -15.09 -1.90
C GLY A 156 -0.77 -13.82 -1.19
N THR A 157 -1.46 -14.01 -0.07
CA THR A 157 -1.97 -12.93 0.77
C THR A 157 -1.75 -13.28 2.23
N GLN A 158 -1.35 -12.28 3.02
CA GLN A 158 -1.39 -12.31 4.47
C GLN A 158 -2.65 -11.60 4.96
N LEU A 159 -3.44 -12.29 5.77
CA LEU A 159 -4.57 -11.71 6.48
C LEU A 159 -4.11 -11.21 7.84
N ILE A 160 -4.55 -10.02 8.23
CA ILE A 160 -4.43 -9.50 9.59
C ILE A 160 -5.76 -9.74 10.29
N MET A 161 -5.73 -10.47 11.39
CA MET A 161 -6.93 -10.96 12.07
C MET A 161 -6.90 -10.61 13.56
N THR A 162 -8.08 -10.58 14.17
CA THR A 162 -8.24 -10.39 15.62
C THR A 162 -9.40 -11.21 16.17
N ARG A 163 -9.31 -11.56 17.45
CA ARG A 163 -10.42 -12.09 18.27
C ARG A 163 -11.21 -11.00 18.96
N LYS A 164 -10.65 -9.78 19.04
CA LYS A 164 -11.28 -8.67 19.74
C LYS A 164 -12.47 -8.17 18.92
N PRO A 165 -13.68 -8.11 19.51
CA PRO A 165 -14.85 -7.59 18.82
C PRO A 165 -14.63 -6.16 18.31
N ARG A 166 -15.14 -5.87 17.12
CA ARG A 166 -15.17 -4.54 16.53
C ARG A 166 -16.56 -3.94 16.65
N LYS A 167 -16.65 -2.61 16.75
CA LYS A 167 -17.93 -1.90 16.83
C LYS A 167 -18.76 -2.11 15.57
N TYR A 168 -18.11 -2.13 14.41
CA TYR A 168 -18.75 -2.29 13.12
C TYR A 168 -18.22 -3.53 12.38
N HIS A 169 -19.11 -4.19 11.65
CA HIS A 169 -18.73 -5.21 10.69
C HIS A 169 -18.63 -4.61 9.28
N ALA A 170 -17.79 -5.20 8.43
CA ALA A 170 -17.66 -4.82 7.03
C ALA A 170 -18.21 -5.88 6.07
N ALA A 171 -18.83 -5.40 4.99
CA ALA A 171 -19.24 -6.20 3.85
C ALA A 171 -19.07 -5.41 2.55
N ILE A 172 -19.21 -6.10 1.41
CA ILE A 172 -19.14 -5.52 0.07
C ILE A 172 -20.53 -5.60 -0.56
N ALA A 173 -21.05 -4.45 -1.00
CA ALA A 173 -22.24 -4.35 -1.84
C ALA A 173 -21.82 -4.27 -3.30
N LEU A 174 -22.62 -4.85 -4.18
CA LEU A 174 -22.39 -4.83 -5.62
C LEU A 174 -23.51 -4.07 -6.32
N GLY A 175 -23.14 -3.12 -7.17
CA GLY A 175 -24.04 -2.38 -8.03
C GLY A 175 -23.61 -2.41 -9.49
N GLY A 176 -24.55 -2.26 -10.42
CA GLY A 176 -24.24 -2.33 -11.84
C GLY A 176 -25.44 -2.63 -12.74
N THR A 177 -25.16 -2.90 -14.01
CA THR A 177 -26.17 -3.35 -14.98
C THR A 177 -25.63 -4.45 -15.87
N HIS A 178 -26.52 -5.40 -16.18
CA HIS A 178 -26.27 -6.43 -17.21
C HIS A 178 -26.83 -6.02 -18.57
N PHE A 179 -27.53 -4.89 -18.65
CA PHE A 179 -28.08 -4.38 -19.90
C PHE A 179 -27.05 -3.51 -20.61
N ILE A 180 -26.02 -4.15 -21.16
CA ILE A 180 -24.93 -3.51 -21.90
C ILE A 180 -24.98 -4.00 -23.34
N ARG A 181 -25.08 -3.05 -24.28
CA ARG A 181 -24.95 -3.28 -25.71
C ARG A 181 -24.23 -2.09 -26.32
N LEU A 182 -22.98 -2.30 -26.70
CA LEU A 182 -22.13 -1.29 -27.28
C LEU A 182 -22.17 -1.43 -28.80
N GLU A 183 -22.86 -0.52 -29.48
CA GLU A 183 -22.90 -0.52 -30.95
C GLU A 183 -21.51 -0.20 -31.54
N PRO A 184 -21.16 -0.75 -32.72
CA PRO A 184 -19.87 -0.48 -33.38
C PRO A 184 -19.63 1.01 -33.59
N LYS A 185 -18.35 1.42 -33.55
CA LYS A 185 -17.90 2.80 -33.84
C LYS A 185 -18.71 3.89 -33.13
N THR A 186 -19.17 3.61 -31.92
CA THR A 186 -20.04 4.49 -31.15
C THR A 186 -19.36 4.91 -29.85
N HIS A 187 -19.32 6.22 -29.62
CA HIS A 187 -18.72 6.82 -28.43
C HIS A 187 -19.79 7.21 -27.40
N THR A 188 -19.41 7.24 -26.14
CA THR A 188 -20.25 7.71 -25.03
C THR A 188 -21.56 6.92 -24.91
N ILE A 189 -21.43 5.59 -24.87
CA ILE A 189 -22.55 4.69 -24.62
C ILE A 189 -22.76 4.63 -23.11
N ARG A 190 -23.98 4.93 -22.66
CA ARG A 190 -24.32 5.04 -21.23
C ARG A 190 -25.09 3.81 -20.79
N ALA A 191 -24.64 3.18 -19.70
CA ALA A 191 -25.32 2.07 -19.07
C ALA A 191 -25.70 2.47 -17.63
N PRO A 192 -26.88 3.09 -17.42
CA PRO A 192 -27.32 3.49 -16.08
C PRO A 192 -27.87 2.30 -15.30
N PHE A 193 -27.78 2.39 -13.98
CA PHE A 193 -28.46 1.50 -13.05
C PHE A 193 -28.93 2.30 -11.83
N SER A 194 -29.95 1.78 -11.15
CA SER A 194 -30.57 2.44 -10.01
C SER A 194 -31.38 1.46 -9.16
N CYS A 195 -31.44 1.73 -7.87
CA CYS A 195 -32.25 1.00 -6.91
C CYS A 195 -32.57 1.88 -5.70
N GLN A 196 -33.57 1.49 -4.91
CA GLN A 196 -33.87 2.11 -3.63
C GLN A 196 -33.34 1.24 -2.49
N TYR A 197 -32.57 1.83 -1.58
CA TYR A 197 -31.99 1.18 -0.42
C TYR A 197 -33.04 0.95 0.67
N HIS A 198 -33.15 -0.28 1.16
CA HIS A 198 -34.02 -0.68 2.26
C HIS A 198 -33.18 -1.43 3.30
N GLY A 199 -32.94 -0.80 4.45
CA GLY A 199 -32.08 -1.38 5.47
C GLY A 199 -31.65 -0.39 6.56
N PRO A 200 -30.92 -0.88 7.57
CA PRO A 200 -30.30 -0.03 8.58
C PRO A 200 -29.23 0.88 7.94
N PRO A 201 -28.82 1.99 8.60
CA PRO A 201 -27.77 2.84 8.07
C PRO A 201 -26.45 2.08 7.84
N ILE A 202 -25.81 2.35 6.71
CA ILE A 202 -24.47 1.84 6.36
C ILE A 202 -23.55 3.00 6.00
N SER A 203 -22.24 2.79 6.17
CA SER A 203 -21.22 3.78 5.80
C SER A 203 -20.24 3.17 4.80
N ILE A 204 -20.30 3.61 3.55
CA ILE A 204 -19.36 3.22 2.49
C ILE A 204 -18.03 3.90 2.76
N PHE A 205 -16.92 3.16 2.79
CA PHE A 205 -15.61 3.73 3.09
C PHE A 205 -14.55 3.40 2.03
N ALA A 206 -14.81 2.44 1.13
CA ALA A 206 -13.97 2.17 -0.02
C ALA A 206 -14.80 1.67 -1.21
N VAL A 207 -14.37 1.96 -2.43
CA VAL A 207 -15.08 1.57 -3.65
C VAL A 207 -14.12 1.05 -4.71
N HIS A 208 -14.48 -0.02 -5.39
CA HIS A 208 -13.80 -0.55 -6.56
C HIS A 208 -14.75 -0.49 -7.76
N VAL A 209 -14.28 0.02 -8.90
CA VAL A 209 -15.04 0.05 -10.14
C VAL A 209 -14.44 -0.93 -11.15
N HIS A 210 -15.29 -1.61 -11.92
CA HIS A 210 -14.85 -2.64 -12.85
C HIS A 210 -15.64 -2.61 -14.16
N THR A 211 -14.88 -2.59 -15.25
CA THR A 211 -15.30 -2.86 -16.63
C THR A 211 -14.22 -3.69 -17.30
N HIS A 212 -14.43 -4.09 -18.55
CA HIS A 212 -13.37 -4.61 -19.40
C HIS A 212 -12.76 -3.48 -20.25
N GLN A 213 -12.39 -3.78 -21.49
CA GLN A 213 -11.53 -2.96 -22.34
C GLN A 213 -12.13 -1.60 -22.78
N TRP A 214 -13.45 -1.53 -22.94
CA TRP A 214 -14.15 -0.38 -23.55
C TRP A 214 -14.71 0.61 -22.51
N GLY A 215 -14.64 0.29 -21.22
CA GLY A 215 -15.07 1.22 -20.17
C GLY A 215 -14.19 2.47 -20.10
N ARG A 216 -14.84 3.62 -19.96
CA ARG A 216 -14.22 4.95 -19.84
C ARG A 216 -14.31 5.50 -18.42
N VAL A 217 -15.50 5.45 -17.81
CA VAL A 217 -15.72 5.98 -16.46
C VAL A 217 -16.96 5.34 -15.85
N ASN A 218 -16.85 4.99 -14.56
CA ASN A 218 -17.98 4.55 -13.75
C ASN A 218 -18.22 5.58 -12.66
N SER A 219 -19.48 5.99 -12.48
CA SER A 219 -19.86 6.96 -11.45
C SER A 219 -21.07 6.48 -10.66
N PHE A 220 -21.07 6.75 -9.36
CA PHE A 220 -22.05 6.30 -8.38
C PHE A 220 -22.48 7.44 -7.46
N TYR A 221 -23.76 7.50 -7.18
CA TYR A 221 -24.41 8.58 -6.45
C TYR A 221 -25.46 8.05 -5.47
N ARG A 222 -25.71 8.84 -4.44
CA ARG A 222 -26.90 8.75 -3.60
C ARG A 222 -27.84 9.89 -3.97
N VAL A 223 -29.13 9.60 -4.06
CA VAL A 223 -30.20 10.59 -4.11
C VAL A 223 -31.02 10.52 -2.82
N ARG A 224 -31.11 11.64 -2.10
CA ARG A 224 -31.89 11.78 -0.87
C ARG A 224 -32.63 13.12 -0.94
N ASP A 225 -33.95 13.10 -0.80
CA ASP A 225 -34.78 14.31 -0.84
C ASP A 225 -34.58 15.18 -2.11
N GLY A 226 -34.28 14.52 -3.24
CA GLY A 226 -33.99 15.18 -4.54
C GLY A 226 -32.55 15.65 -4.72
N GLU A 227 -31.73 15.65 -3.66
CA GLU A 227 -30.32 16.03 -3.71
C GLU A 227 -29.44 14.88 -4.19
N VAL A 228 -28.59 15.16 -5.18
CA VAL A 228 -27.64 14.20 -5.76
C VAL A 228 -26.27 14.38 -5.12
N SER A 229 -25.75 13.34 -4.48
CA SER A 229 -24.44 13.34 -3.82
C SER A 229 -23.53 12.29 -4.45
N LEU A 230 -22.36 12.70 -4.94
CA LEU A 230 -21.35 11.81 -5.51
C LEU A 230 -20.76 10.91 -4.41
N ILE A 231 -20.85 9.59 -4.61
CA ILE A 231 -20.16 8.62 -3.77
C ILE A 231 -18.76 8.39 -4.34
N ILE A 232 -18.68 8.04 -5.63
CA ILE A 232 -17.42 7.86 -6.33
C ILE A 232 -17.58 8.13 -7.83
N LYS A 233 -16.47 8.54 -8.43
CA LYS A 233 -16.22 8.53 -9.86
C LYS A 233 -14.87 7.85 -10.05
N GLY A 234 -14.79 6.84 -10.90
CA GLY A 234 -13.56 6.10 -11.10
C GLY A 234 -13.34 5.76 -12.57
N ASP A 235 -12.08 5.81 -13.00
CA ASP A 235 -11.67 5.23 -14.28
C ASP A 235 -11.40 3.73 -14.07
N PRO A 236 -12.16 2.84 -14.73
CA PRO A 236 -11.99 1.39 -14.57
C PRO A 236 -10.66 0.86 -15.12
N LYS A 237 -9.86 1.69 -15.79
CA LYS A 237 -8.49 1.36 -16.23
C LYS A 237 -7.43 1.55 -15.14
N TRP A 238 -7.78 2.14 -13.99
CA TRP A 238 -6.88 2.15 -12.84
C TRP A 238 -6.59 0.72 -12.35
N SER A 239 -5.55 0.57 -11.52
CA SER A 239 -5.24 -0.71 -10.88
C SER A 239 -6.47 -1.28 -10.17
N GLN A 240 -6.69 -2.59 -10.29
CA GLN A 240 -7.87 -3.24 -9.75
C GLN A 240 -7.81 -3.37 -8.23
N ALA A 241 -8.34 -2.39 -7.51
CA ALA A 241 -8.43 -2.44 -6.04
C ALA A 241 -9.59 -1.59 -5.51
N PHE A 242 -9.91 -1.81 -4.23
CA PHE A 242 -10.68 -0.88 -3.42
C PHE A 242 -9.92 0.42 -3.17
N TYR A 243 -10.53 1.51 -3.59
CA TYR A 243 -10.04 2.87 -3.36
C TYR A 243 -10.77 3.49 -2.17
N PRO A 244 -10.06 3.93 -1.11
CA PRO A 244 -10.70 4.51 0.05
C PRO A 244 -11.29 5.88 -0.28
N LEU A 245 -12.45 6.17 0.32
CA LEU A 245 -13.09 7.48 0.24
C LEU A 245 -12.42 8.46 1.24
N PRO A 246 -12.33 9.77 0.92
CA PRO A 246 -11.77 10.77 1.84
C PRO A 246 -12.48 10.81 3.20
N SER A 247 -13.77 10.51 3.21
CA SER A 247 -14.60 10.34 4.39
C SER A 247 -15.63 9.24 4.14
N ALA A 248 -15.98 8.48 5.17
CA ALA A 248 -17.04 7.48 5.06
C ALA A 248 -18.37 8.14 4.63
N PHE A 249 -19.04 7.54 3.67
CA PHE A 249 -20.24 8.04 3.03
C PHE A 249 -21.48 7.27 3.51
N GLU A 250 -22.40 7.96 4.16
CA GLU A 250 -23.58 7.35 4.80
C GLU A 250 -24.75 7.13 3.81
N ILE A 251 -25.29 5.91 3.81
CA ILE A 251 -26.55 5.53 3.17
C ILE A 251 -27.58 5.18 4.26
N ARG A 252 -28.81 5.66 4.10
CA ARG A 252 -29.95 5.47 5.01
C ARG A 252 -31.11 4.79 4.29
N ASN A 253 -32.01 4.23 5.10
CA ASN A 253 -33.25 3.67 4.60
C ASN A 253 -34.00 4.66 3.68
N ASN A 254 -34.52 4.14 2.57
CA ASN A 254 -35.21 4.87 1.50
C ASN A 254 -34.36 5.77 0.60
N ASP A 255 -33.04 5.88 0.83
CA ASP A 255 -32.15 6.52 -0.14
C ASP A 255 -32.23 5.80 -1.49
N TYR A 256 -32.11 6.56 -2.58
CA TYR A 256 -31.88 5.95 -3.88
C TYR A 256 -30.38 5.90 -4.17
N ILE A 257 -29.93 4.77 -4.69
CA ILE A 257 -28.58 4.61 -5.24
C ILE A 257 -28.73 4.57 -6.74
N MET A 258 -27.89 5.33 -7.44
CA MET A 258 -27.82 5.32 -8.90
C MET A 258 -26.40 5.43 -9.38
N GLY A 259 -26.18 5.09 -10.64
CA GLY A 259 -24.95 5.44 -11.30
C GLY A 259 -24.94 5.03 -12.77
N GLN A 260 -23.79 5.19 -13.39
CA GLN A 260 -23.62 5.07 -14.82
C GLN A 260 -22.22 4.58 -15.13
N CYS A 261 -22.16 3.51 -15.95
CA CYS A 261 -20.95 3.14 -16.66
C CYS A 261 -20.99 3.77 -18.05
N VAL A 262 -19.86 4.33 -18.49
CA VAL A 262 -19.72 4.98 -19.80
C VAL A 262 -18.65 4.27 -20.59
N TYR A 263 -18.94 4.00 -21.86
CA TYR A 263 -18.08 3.22 -22.75
C TYR A 263 -17.82 3.94 -24.07
N ASP A 264 -16.71 3.57 -24.71
CA ASP A 264 -16.41 3.91 -26.10
C ASP A 264 -16.10 2.63 -26.87
N ASN A 265 -16.91 2.32 -27.89
CA ASN A 265 -16.67 1.17 -28.75
C ASN A 265 -16.05 1.60 -30.09
N ASN A 266 -14.73 1.45 -30.18
CA ASN A 266 -13.97 1.72 -31.39
C ASN A 266 -13.91 0.53 -32.36
N ASP A 267 -14.47 -0.62 -31.98
CA ASP A 267 -14.46 -1.84 -32.79
C ASP A 267 -15.55 -1.81 -33.87
N ASP A 268 -15.42 -2.71 -34.84
CA ASP A 268 -16.39 -2.93 -35.92
C ASP A 268 -17.53 -3.90 -35.53
N ARG A 269 -17.51 -4.41 -34.29
CA ARG A 269 -18.50 -5.37 -33.78
C ARG A 269 -19.27 -4.82 -32.58
N VAL A 270 -20.44 -5.41 -32.37
CA VAL A 270 -21.23 -5.16 -31.16
C VAL A 270 -20.55 -5.85 -29.98
N ILE A 271 -20.42 -5.13 -28.85
CA ILE A 271 -19.98 -5.70 -27.58
C ILE A 271 -21.18 -5.84 -26.65
N THR A 272 -21.31 -6.97 -25.98
CA THR A 272 -22.40 -7.24 -25.03
C THR A 272 -21.85 -7.61 -23.67
N VAL A 273 -22.73 -7.69 -22.66
CA VAL A 273 -22.33 -8.15 -21.32
C VAL A 273 -21.76 -9.57 -21.35
N GLY A 274 -20.71 -9.83 -20.57
CA GLY A 274 -20.14 -11.17 -20.43
C GLY A 274 -18.93 -11.19 -19.50
N LYS A 275 -18.32 -12.36 -19.35
CA LYS A 275 -17.26 -12.61 -18.35
C LYS A 275 -15.84 -12.62 -18.91
N THR A 276 -15.71 -12.54 -20.23
CA THR A 276 -14.42 -12.64 -20.90
C THR A 276 -13.89 -11.26 -21.25
N HIS A 277 -12.59 -11.14 -21.52
CA HIS A 277 -11.98 -9.90 -21.99
C HIS A 277 -12.57 -9.39 -23.32
N THR A 278 -13.27 -10.25 -24.07
CA THR A 278 -13.96 -9.87 -25.32
C THR A 278 -15.39 -9.38 -25.12
N ASP A 279 -15.92 -9.47 -23.90
CA ASP A 279 -17.24 -8.97 -23.49
C ASP A 279 -17.09 -7.70 -22.64
N GLU A 280 -18.18 -7.17 -22.09
CA GLU A 280 -18.13 -6.06 -21.13
C GLU A 280 -18.85 -6.34 -19.80
N MET A 281 -18.53 -5.51 -18.81
CA MET A 281 -19.19 -5.46 -17.51
C MET A 281 -19.40 -4.03 -17.04
N CYS A 282 -20.42 -3.83 -16.20
CA CYS A 282 -20.66 -2.61 -15.45
C CYS A 282 -20.82 -3.01 -13.98
N ASN A 283 -19.72 -3.06 -13.24
CA ASN A 283 -19.72 -3.44 -11.84
C ASN A 283 -19.08 -2.35 -11.00
N VAL A 284 -19.65 -2.11 -9.82
CA VAL A 284 -19.02 -1.36 -8.77
C VAL A 284 -19.27 -2.04 -7.45
N TYR A 285 -18.19 -2.20 -6.72
CA TYR A 285 -18.13 -2.86 -5.44
C TYR A 285 -17.92 -1.76 -4.40
N ALA A 286 -18.87 -1.59 -3.49
CA ALA A 286 -18.77 -0.64 -2.40
C ALA A 286 -18.55 -1.41 -1.10
N MET A 287 -17.39 -1.21 -0.47
CA MET A 287 -17.15 -1.72 0.86
C MET A 287 -17.75 -0.76 1.89
N TYR A 288 -18.56 -1.31 2.79
CA TYR A 288 -19.29 -0.53 3.78
C TYR A 288 -19.25 -1.17 5.16
N SER A 289 -19.38 -0.33 6.18
CA SER A 289 -19.51 -0.74 7.57
C SER A 289 -20.97 -0.63 8.04
N TYR A 290 -21.38 -1.55 8.92
CA TYR A 290 -22.69 -1.57 9.56
C TYR A 290 -22.56 -2.03 11.01
N GLU A 291 -23.53 -1.67 11.85
CA GLU A 291 -23.62 -2.23 13.19
C GLU A 291 -24.13 -3.67 13.11
N PRO A 292 -23.38 -4.66 13.63
CA PRO A 292 -23.85 -6.03 13.63
C PRO A 292 -25.15 -6.16 14.45
N PRO A 293 -26.11 -7.01 14.02
CA PRO A 293 -27.35 -7.20 14.77
C PRO A 293 -27.08 -7.62 16.22
N LYS A 294 -27.78 -7.00 17.18
CA LYS A 294 -27.74 -7.44 18.59
C LYS A 294 -28.29 -8.87 18.67
N THR A 295 -27.53 -9.74 19.32
CA THR A 295 -27.71 -11.19 19.45
C THR A 295 -29.15 -11.71 19.44
N ALA A 296 -29.39 -12.80 18.70
CA ALA A 296 -30.51 -13.68 19.01
C ALA A 296 -30.33 -14.29 20.42
N SER A 297 -31.42 -14.69 21.08
CA SER A 297 -31.50 -15.18 22.47
C SER A 297 -30.63 -16.41 22.80
N ASN A 298 -29.87 -16.91 21.84
CA ASN A 298 -28.94 -18.04 21.91
C ASN A 298 -27.46 -17.65 21.71
N GLY A 299 -27.12 -16.35 21.76
CA GLY A 299 -25.73 -15.88 21.83
C GLY A 299 -24.92 -15.99 20.54
N THR A 300 -25.53 -16.36 19.42
CA THR A 300 -24.85 -16.40 18.11
C THR A 300 -24.91 -15.04 17.44
N ILE A 301 -23.74 -14.46 17.11
CA ILE A 301 -23.65 -13.29 16.23
C ILE A 301 -23.94 -13.76 14.82
N ARG A 302 -25.21 -13.72 14.37
CA ARG A 302 -25.51 -13.94 12.95
C ARG A 302 -25.04 -12.72 12.18
N ASP A 303 -23.84 -12.80 11.62
CA ASP A 303 -23.37 -11.82 10.64
C ASP A 303 -24.27 -11.88 9.40
N SER A 304 -25.29 -11.02 9.39
CA SER A 304 -26.28 -10.90 8.33
C SER A 304 -26.18 -9.48 7.79
N PRO A 305 -25.15 -9.19 6.97
CA PRO A 305 -24.99 -7.87 6.37
C PRO A 305 -26.29 -7.45 5.67
N PRO A 306 -26.69 -6.18 5.77
CA PRO A 306 -27.81 -5.64 5.01
C PRO A 306 -27.42 -5.53 3.54
N ILE A 307 -27.29 -6.68 2.86
CA ILE A 307 -26.87 -6.72 1.46
C ILE A 307 -28.08 -6.40 0.61
N GLN A 308 -28.07 -5.21 0.02
CA GLN A 308 -28.87 -4.92 -1.15
C GLN A 308 -27.94 -4.70 -2.34
N THR A 309 -27.87 -5.69 -3.23
CA THR A 309 -27.21 -5.51 -4.52
C THR A 309 -28.10 -4.66 -5.43
N CYS A 310 -27.47 -3.72 -6.13
CA CYS A 310 -28.13 -2.72 -6.95
C CYS A 310 -27.99 -3.07 -8.43
N TRP A 311 -28.85 -3.95 -8.93
CA TRP A 311 -28.75 -4.43 -10.32
C TRP A 311 -29.84 -3.88 -11.23
N GLY A 312 -29.40 -3.39 -12.38
CA GLY A 312 -30.28 -2.83 -13.42
C GLY A 312 -30.83 -1.46 -13.05
N ASN A 313 -31.64 -0.88 -13.93
CA ASN A 313 -32.20 0.45 -13.76
C ASN A 313 -33.64 0.39 -13.21
N LYS A 314 -33.80 0.07 -11.92
CA LYS A 314 -35.12 -0.18 -11.31
C LYS A 314 -35.93 1.09 -11.08
N VAL A 315 -35.28 2.24 -10.98
CA VAL A 315 -35.91 3.55 -10.79
C VAL A 315 -35.44 4.45 -11.93
N SER A 316 -36.02 4.25 -13.11
CA SER A 316 -35.50 4.90 -14.33
C SER A 316 -35.70 6.42 -14.33
N GLU A 317 -36.64 6.95 -13.54
CA GLU A 317 -36.93 8.38 -13.48
C GLU A 317 -35.74 9.18 -12.94
N ILE A 318 -34.98 8.62 -12.00
CA ILE A 318 -33.83 9.30 -11.38
C ILE A 318 -32.59 9.26 -12.25
N ALA A 319 -32.54 8.45 -13.31
CA ALA A 319 -31.40 8.44 -14.25
C ALA A 319 -31.18 9.81 -14.92
N ARG A 320 -32.23 10.64 -15.01
CA ARG A 320 -32.14 12.03 -15.52
C ARG A 320 -31.41 12.98 -14.57
N LEU A 321 -31.26 12.60 -13.31
CA LEU A 321 -30.55 13.39 -12.28
C LEU A 321 -29.03 13.16 -12.32
N ILE A 322 -28.54 12.23 -13.15
CA ILE A 322 -27.11 11.97 -13.27
C ILE A 322 -26.42 13.23 -13.82
N PRO A 323 -25.42 13.78 -13.11
CA PRO A 323 -24.73 14.98 -13.54
C PRO A 323 -24.08 14.82 -14.94
N PRO A 324 -24.09 15.86 -15.79
CA PRO A 324 -23.46 15.80 -17.11
C PRO A 324 -21.95 15.52 -17.08
N ASP A 325 -21.26 15.92 -16.01
CA ASP A 325 -19.84 15.66 -15.88
C ASP A 325 -19.54 14.17 -15.62
N SER A 326 -20.53 13.34 -15.30
CA SER A 326 -20.39 11.88 -15.05
C SER A 326 -19.63 11.11 -16.14
N GLU A 327 -19.55 11.66 -17.35
CA GLU A 327 -18.89 11.09 -18.53
C GLU A 327 -17.40 11.39 -18.64
N ILE A 328 -16.90 12.32 -17.81
CA ILE A 328 -15.52 12.79 -17.81
C ILE A 328 -14.70 11.95 -16.83
N PRO A 329 -13.67 11.21 -17.28
CA PRO A 329 -12.80 10.46 -16.37
C PRO A 329 -12.19 11.37 -15.29
N PRO A 330 -12.24 10.97 -14.01
CA PRO A 330 -11.57 11.69 -12.94
C PRO A 330 -10.05 11.50 -13.04
N LEU A 331 -9.29 12.38 -12.39
CA LEU A 331 -7.86 12.14 -12.18
C LEU A 331 -7.67 10.95 -11.23
N LYS A 332 -6.63 10.13 -11.48
CA LYS A 332 -6.24 9.05 -10.56
C LYS A 332 -5.98 9.67 -9.18
N PRO A 333 -6.66 9.23 -8.11
CA PRO A 333 -6.42 9.77 -6.78
C PRO A 333 -4.98 9.46 -6.36
N ILE A 334 -4.26 10.47 -5.88
CA ILE A 334 -2.91 10.31 -5.34
C ILE A 334 -3.07 9.84 -3.89
N TYR A 335 -2.90 8.54 -3.66
CA TYR A 335 -2.82 8.00 -2.30
C TYR A 335 -1.38 8.12 -1.80
N ILE A 336 -1.14 9.02 -0.85
CA ILE A 336 0.13 9.13 -0.15
C ILE A 336 0.28 7.86 0.70
N GLY A 337 0.96 6.86 0.16
CA GLY A 337 1.05 5.49 0.71
C GLY A 337 1.02 4.39 -0.37
N GLY A 338 0.56 4.73 -1.58
CA GLY A 338 0.79 3.94 -2.79
C GLY A 338 2.11 4.38 -3.42
N VAL A 339 3.13 3.55 -3.25
CA VAL A 339 4.43 3.76 -3.88
C VAL A 339 4.28 3.45 -5.36
N ASP A 340 3.94 4.47 -6.16
CA ASP A 340 3.81 4.34 -7.62
C ASP A 340 5.18 4.13 -8.32
N ASP A 341 6.31 4.04 -7.59
CA ASP A 341 7.66 3.80 -8.15
C ASP A 341 8.65 3.13 -7.16
N VAL A 342 8.43 1.87 -6.76
CA VAL A 342 9.51 1.07 -6.12
C VAL A 342 9.64 -0.30 -6.78
N HIS A 343 10.58 -0.38 -7.72
CA HIS A 343 11.35 -1.60 -7.92
C HIS A 343 12.35 -1.73 -6.76
N HIS A 344 12.35 -2.91 -6.13
CA HIS A 344 13.20 -3.35 -5.01
C HIS A 344 12.69 -3.02 -3.60
N VAL A 345 11.89 -3.94 -3.05
CA VAL A 345 11.95 -4.23 -1.60
C VAL A 345 12.31 -5.71 -1.44
N HIS A 346 13.51 -5.94 -0.91
CA HIS A 346 13.93 -7.24 -0.41
C HIS A 346 13.07 -7.59 0.81
N VAL A 347 12.57 -8.83 0.82
CA VAL A 347 11.70 -9.39 1.86
C VAL A 347 12.52 -9.60 3.14
N GLU A 348 12.69 -8.53 3.91
CA GLU A 348 13.06 -8.56 5.33
C GLU A 348 12.41 -7.39 6.12
N HIS A 349 11.55 -6.60 5.46
CA HIS A 349 10.86 -5.42 6.04
C HIS A 349 9.33 -5.56 6.20
N THR A 350 8.77 -6.78 6.14
CA THR A 350 7.32 -7.02 6.28
C THR A 350 6.82 -7.12 7.73
N MET A 351 7.50 -6.45 8.67
CA MET A 351 6.92 -6.08 9.97
C MET A 351 6.61 -4.58 10.08
N ASN A 352 7.00 -3.74 9.12
CA ASN A 352 6.76 -2.29 9.19
C ASN A 352 5.45 -1.81 8.54
N SER A 353 4.65 -2.72 7.95
CA SER A 353 3.26 -2.42 7.54
C SER A 353 2.22 -2.78 8.61
N PHE A 354 2.65 -3.37 9.74
CA PHE A 354 1.78 -3.64 10.90
C PHE A 354 1.42 -2.39 11.71
N THR A 355 2.04 -1.24 11.43
CA THR A 355 1.93 -0.04 12.28
C THR A 355 1.20 1.13 11.64
N ALA A 356 0.60 0.99 10.45
CA ALA A 356 -0.15 2.10 9.85
C ALA A 356 -1.42 2.49 10.64
N ASN A 357 -2.00 1.56 11.43
CA ASN A 357 -3.05 1.85 12.41
C ASN A 357 -2.53 2.02 13.86
N LEU A 358 -1.20 2.09 14.04
CA LEU A 358 -0.52 2.50 15.27
C LEU A 358 -0.02 3.95 15.22
N TYR A 359 -0.24 4.68 14.12
CA TYR A 359 -0.15 6.14 14.18
C TYR A 359 -1.42 6.66 14.83
N GLU A 360 -1.41 6.74 16.17
CA GLU A 360 -1.84 8.02 16.73
C GLU A 360 -1.05 9.09 15.99
N ASN A 361 -1.71 10.16 15.54
CA ASN A 361 -0.97 11.40 15.40
C ASN A 361 -0.23 11.55 16.72
N VAL A 362 1.11 11.48 16.70
CA VAL A 362 1.86 11.82 17.90
C VAL A 362 1.67 13.33 18.01
N GLU A 363 0.59 13.74 18.68
CA GLU A 363 0.18 15.12 18.87
C GLU A 363 1.29 15.95 19.57
N ASN A 364 2.37 15.28 20.00
CA ASN A 364 3.50 15.85 20.73
C ASN A 364 4.83 15.96 19.92
N TRP A 365 4.89 15.64 18.62
CA TRP A 365 6.10 15.90 17.79
C TRP A 365 6.14 17.35 17.25
N THR A 366 6.03 18.32 18.16
CA THR A 366 5.97 19.75 17.84
C THR A 366 7.21 20.25 17.08
N ASP A 367 8.40 19.73 17.41
CA ASP A 367 9.64 20.05 16.68
C ASP A 367 9.59 19.62 15.21
N VAL A 368 9.03 18.43 14.91
CA VAL A 368 8.90 17.93 13.53
C VAL A 368 7.85 18.71 12.74
N GLN A 369 6.75 19.12 13.38
CA GLN A 369 5.75 19.99 12.74
C GLN A 369 6.36 21.34 12.34
N SER A 370 7.17 21.94 13.21
CA SER A 370 7.90 23.19 12.90
C SER A 370 8.99 23.01 11.83
N LEU A 371 9.57 21.81 11.76
CA LEU A 371 10.62 21.43 10.81
C LEU A 371 10.07 21.17 9.40
N SER A 372 8.82 20.74 9.26
CA SER A 372 8.22 20.40 7.95
C SER A 372 8.35 21.52 6.91
N ALA A 373 8.26 22.78 7.34
CA ALA A 373 8.44 23.95 6.47
C ALA A 373 9.90 24.20 6.03
N GLN A 374 10.88 23.62 6.75
CA GLN A 374 12.32 23.83 6.54
C GLN A 374 12.99 22.67 5.78
N LEU A 375 12.39 21.46 5.76
CA LEU A 375 13.00 20.30 5.11
C LEU A 375 13.04 20.40 3.59
N GLY A 376 12.04 21.04 2.98
CA GLY A 376 11.86 21.03 1.53
C GLY A 376 11.62 19.62 1.00
N GLU A 377 12.25 19.29 -0.13
CA GLU A 377 12.15 17.95 -0.73
C GLU A 377 13.01 16.94 0.05
N ILE A 378 12.42 15.79 0.39
CA ILE A 378 13.12 14.71 1.07
C ILE A 378 13.78 13.82 0.01
N GLY A 379 15.10 13.64 0.11
CA GLY A 379 15.84 12.70 -0.71
C GLY A 379 15.69 11.28 -0.17
N GLY A 380 15.95 11.08 1.12
CA GLY A 380 15.90 9.75 1.72
C GLY A 380 15.64 9.78 3.22
N ILE A 381 15.18 8.64 3.74
CA ILE A 381 14.96 8.42 5.17
C ILE A 381 15.55 7.07 5.58
N ALA A 382 16.13 6.99 6.78
CA ALA A 382 16.64 5.73 7.32
C ALA A 382 16.43 5.66 8.82
N LEU A 383 16.27 4.43 9.34
CA LEU A 383 16.21 4.16 10.77
C LEU A 383 17.58 3.67 11.25
N ASN A 384 18.09 4.31 12.30
CA ASN A 384 19.24 3.82 13.04
C ASN A 384 18.76 3.08 14.30
N ASN A 385 18.54 1.77 14.15
CA ASN A 385 18.02 0.91 15.19
C ASN A 385 18.94 0.77 16.42
N ALA A 386 20.25 1.06 16.28
CA ALA A 386 21.18 0.99 17.42
C ALA A 386 20.90 2.09 18.46
N ASN A 387 20.41 3.25 18.00
CA ASN A 387 20.24 4.45 18.81
C ASN A 387 18.78 4.97 18.87
N ASN A 388 17.83 4.24 18.27
CA ASN A 388 16.42 4.66 18.12
C ASN A 388 16.28 6.05 17.45
N GLU A 389 16.95 6.24 16.31
CA GLU A 389 16.91 7.51 15.57
C GLU A 389 16.30 7.34 14.19
N LEU A 390 15.44 8.28 13.79
CA LEU A 390 15.02 8.52 12.42
C LEU A 390 15.95 9.57 11.80
N ILE A 391 16.57 9.20 10.69
CA ILE A 391 17.47 10.06 9.94
C ILE A 391 16.75 10.53 8.68
N VAL A 392 16.68 11.85 8.50
CA VAL A 392 16.06 12.47 7.33
C VAL A 392 17.14 13.18 6.52
N PHE A 393 17.31 12.79 5.26
CA PHE A 393 18.17 13.45 4.28
C PHE A 393 17.31 14.29 3.34
N HIS A 394 17.43 15.60 3.42
CA HIS A 394 16.54 16.56 2.76
C HIS A 394 17.32 17.62 1.97
N ARG A 395 16.61 18.36 1.12
CA ARG A 395 17.21 19.35 0.21
C ARG A 395 17.10 20.79 0.73
N GLY A 396 16.40 20.98 1.86
CA GLY A 396 16.23 22.28 2.49
C GLY A 396 15.54 23.25 1.54
N SER A 397 16.15 24.40 1.29
CA SER A 397 15.64 25.38 0.32
C SER A 397 15.78 24.95 -1.16
N ARG A 398 16.53 23.88 -1.48
CA ARG A 398 16.78 23.43 -2.85
C ARG A 398 15.62 22.57 -3.36
N LYS A 399 15.13 22.89 -4.56
CA LYS A 399 14.13 22.10 -5.29
C LYS A 399 14.75 21.46 -6.52
N TRP A 400 14.30 20.27 -6.91
CA TRP A 400 14.75 19.67 -8.17
C TRP A 400 13.99 20.22 -9.36
N GLU A 401 14.63 21.11 -10.12
CA GLU A 401 14.08 21.62 -11.38
C GLU A 401 15.04 21.41 -12.56
N PHE A 402 14.50 21.44 -13.79
CA PHE A 402 15.29 21.27 -15.00
C PHE A 402 16.38 22.36 -15.15
N LYS A 403 16.14 23.58 -14.64
CA LYS A 403 17.05 24.73 -14.74
C LYS A 403 18.40 24.56 -14.03
N TYR A 404 18.50 23.61 -13.08
CA TYR A 404 19.74 23.37 -12.33
C TYR A 404 20.80 22.62 -13.13
N PHE A 405 20.41 22.03 -14.27
CA PHE A 405 21.30 21.25 -15.10
C PHE A 405 21.40 21.83 -16.52
N SER A 406 22.60 21.76 -17.09
CA SER A 406 22.81 21.90 -18.54
C SER A 406 23.07 20.51 -19.09
N GLY A 407 22.02 19.87 -19.64
CA GLY A 407 22.04 18.44 -19.91
C GLY A 407 22.15 17.64 -18.61
N ASN A 408 23.24 16.88 -18.45
CA ASN A 408 23.51 16.10 -17.25
C ASN A 408 24.43 16.80 -16.24
N ILE A 409 25.00 17.96 -16.58
CA ILE A 409 25.98 18.66 -15.75
C ILE A 409 25.27 19.69 -14.88
N PHE A 410 25.56 19.69 -13.58
CA PHE A 410 25.01 20.65 -12.64
C PHE A 410 25.63 22.04 -12.83
N ARG A 411 24.82 23.09 -12.80
CA ARG A 411 25.26 24.49 -12.92
C ARG A 411 25.84 25.01 -11.59
N ASN A 412 26.99 24.47 -11.20
CA ASN A 412 27.62 24.74 -9.92
C ASN A 412 27.85 26.25 -9.66
N GLU A 413 28.36 26.96 -10.67
CA GLU A 413 28.66 28.39 -10.59
C GLU A 413 27.43 29.26 -10.25
N ASP A 414 26.24 28.83 -10.66
CA ASP A 414 24.99 29.59 -10.47
C ASP A 414 24.38 29.37 -9.08
N TYR A 415 24.57 28.19 -8.48
CA TYR A 415 23.76 27.76 -7.33
C TYR A 415 24.55 27.36 -6.10
N GLY A 416 25.81 26.94 -6.22
CA GLY A 416 26.63 26.51 -5.09
C GLY A 416 26.04 25.35 -4.27
N PRO A 417 26.72 24.96 -3.17
CA PRO A 417 26.24 23.94 -2.26
C PRO A 417 25.04 24.44 -1.44
N ILE A 418 24.31 23.52 -0.83
CA ILE A 418 23.21 23.85 0.09
C ILE A 418 23.81 24.42 1.39
N GLU A 419 23.38 25.63 1.75
CA GLU A 419 23.86 26.36 2.93
C GLU A 419 23.28 25.81 4.24
N ASP A 420 22.14 25.11 4.17
CA ASP A 420 21.47 24.50 5.32
C ASP A 420 22.08 23.14 5.68
N ASP A 421 21.92 22.69 6.93
CA ASP A 421 22.06 21.27 7.25
C ASP A 421 21.06 20.45 6.43
N VAL A 422 21.50 19.28 5.94
CA VAL A 422 20.69 18.43 5.07
C VAL A 422 20.40 17.06 5.69
N LEU A 423 21.05 16.71 6.80
CA LEU A 423 20.74 15.53 7.60
C LEU A 423 20.21 15.94 8.97
N VAL A 424 19.08 15.35 9.36
CA VAL A 424 18.44 15.57 10.65
C VAL A 424 18.30 14.25 11.39
N HIS A 425 18.78 14.20 12.63
CA HIS A 425 18.60 13.06 13.54
C HIS A 425 17.43 13.35 14.47
N ILE A 426 16.40 12.52 14.42
CA ILE A 426 15.18 12.65 15.21
C ILE A 426 15.09 11.44 16.14
N ASP A 427 14.92 11.70 17.44
CA ASP A 427 14.65 10.65 18.42
C ASP A 427 13.27 10.04 18.17
N THR A 428 13.20 8.73 17.92
CA THR A 428 11.93 8.08 17.52
C THR A 428 10.93 7.95 18.67
N CYS A 429 11.35 8.12 19.93
CA CYS A 429 10.47 8.06 21.09
C CYS A 429 9.82 9.41 21.37
N THR A 430 10.56 10.51 21.19
CA THR A 430 10.14 11.86 21.59
C THR A 430 9.82 12.78 20.42
N GLY A 431 10.28 12.46 19.21
CA GLY A 431 10.20 13.35 18.04
C GLY A 431 11.12 14.56 18.11
N LYS A 432 11.99 14.63 19.12
CA LYS A 432 12.93 15.74 19.25
C LYS A 432 14.08 15.60 18.28
N ILE A 433 14.50 16.73 17.72
CA ILE A 433 15.71 16.80 16.91
C ILE A 433 16.90 16.67 17.86
N LYS A 434 17.72 15.64 17.68
CA LYS A 434 18.94 15.43 18.48
C LYS A 434 20.06 16.33 18.00
N PHE A 435 20.33 16.30 16.69
CA PHE A 435 21.30 17.17 16.04
C PHE A 435 21.11 17.14 14.51
N ARG A 436 21.84 18.03 13.82
CA ARG A 436 21.85 18.17 12.36
C ARG A 436 23.27 18.25 11.84
N TRP A 437 23.47 17.90 10.58
CA TRP A 437 24.75 18.04 9.89
C TRP A 437 24.59 18.06 8.37
N GLY A 438 25.70 18.27 7.65
CA GLY A 438 25.74 18.24 6.19
C GLY A 438 25.79 19.63 5.52
N THR A 439 25.79 20.71 6.31
CA THR A 439 25.96 22.08 5.80
C THR A 439 27.11 22.21 4.81
N LYS A 440 26.82 22.81 3.64
CA LYS A 440 27.79 23.10 2.57
C LYS A 440 28.51 21.88 1.98
N LYS A 441 28.01 20.67 2.21
CA LYS A 441 28.61 19.43 1.67
C LYS A 441 27.91 18.91 0.41
N PHE A 442 26.64 19.21 0.24
CA PHE A 442 25.79 18.63 -0.80
C PHE A 442 25.18 19.71 -1.70
N TYR A 443 24.87 19.33 -2.94
CA TYR A 443 24.32 20.20 -3.98
C TYR A 443 22.91 19.77 -4.38
N MET A 444 22.68 18.46 -4.40
CA MET A 444 21.37 17.87 -4.66
C MET A 444 21.28 16.46 -4.03
N PRO A 445 21.05 16.39 -2.70
CA PRO A 445 20.79 15.16 -1.94
C PRO A 445 19.75 14.23 -2.59
N ASN A 446 20.04 12.93 -2.72
CA ASN A 446 19.06 11.99 -3.28
C ASN A 446 18.85 10.73 -2.43
N GLY A 447 19.85 9.88 -2.25
CA GLY A 447 19.71 8.60 -1.54
C GLY A 447 20.33 8.63 -0.16
N LEU A 448 19.74 7.90 0.80
CA LEU A 448 20.27 7.66 2.14
C LEU A 448 20.07 6.19 2.50
N THR A 449 21.17 5.50 2.82
CA THR A 449 21.17 4.14 3.36
C THR A 449 22.09 4.08 4.58
N ILE A 450 21.66 3.39 5.64
CA ILE A 450 22.51 3.08 6.80
C ILE A 450 22.88 1.60 6.72
N ASP A 451 24.18 1.29 6.72
CA ASP A 451 24.63 -0.09 6.65
C ASP A 451 24.62 -0.79 8.02
N HIS A 452 24.94 -2.09 8.00
CA HIS A 452 24.98 -2.95 9.19
C HIS A 452 26.09 -2.57 10.20
N GLU A 453 27.05 -1.73 9.82
CA GLU A 453 28.08 -1.17 10.72
C GLU A 453 27.68 0.25 11.21
N GLY A 454 26.53 0.77 10.80
CA GLY A 454 26.04 2.10 11.14
C GLY A 454 26.65 3.23 10.32
N ASN A 455 27.30 2.93 9.18
CA ASN A 455 27.81 3.95 8.27
C ASN A 455 26.70 4.55 7.41
N PHE A 456 26.82 5.83 7.11
CA PHE A 456 25.87 6.59 6.29
C PHE A 456 26.31 6.61 4.84
N TRP A 457 25.53 5.98 3.96
CA TRP A 457 25.72 5.98 2.53
C TRP A 457 24.77 6.99 1.88
N LEU A 458 25.34 7.99 1.21
CA LEU A 458 24.61 9.14 0.68
C LEU A 458 24.89 9.29 -0.81
N THR A 459 23.88 9.63 -1.61
CA THR A 459 24.07 9.98 -3.02
C THR A 459 23.74 11.44 -3.28
N ASP A 460 24.55 12.07 -4.14
CA ASP A 460 24.29 13.43 -4.63
C ASP A 460 24.27 13.42 -6.16
N ILE A 461 23.09 13.74 -6.71
CA ILE A 461 22.86 13.67 -8.16
C ILE A 461 23.49 14.85 -8.91
N ALA A 462 23.73 15.98 -8.26
CA ALA A 462 24.42 17.11 -8.87
C ALA A 462 25.92 16.85 -8.93
N MET A 463 26.48 16.24 -7.89
CA MET A 463 27.90 15.90 -7.83
C MET A 463 28.23 14.62 -8.61
N HIS A 464 27.25 13.81 -9.00
CA HIS A 464 27.45 12.49 -9.61
C HIS A 464 28.26 11.55 -8.72
N GLN A 465 28.03 11.62 -7.40
CA GLN A 465 28.86 10.95 -6.42
C GLN A 465 28.06 10.19 -5.36
N VAL A 466 28.71 9.18 -4.82
CA VAL A 466 28.31 8.40 -3.64
C VAL A 466 29.32 8.66 -2.53
N PHE A 467 28.83 8.88 -1.32
CA PHE A 467 29.63 9.13 -0.13
C PHE A 467 29.32 8.08 0.93
N MET A 468 30.33 7.67 1.70
CA MET A 468 30.15 6.92 2.93
C MET A 468 30.77 7.70 4.09
N PHE A 469 29.98 8.01 5.12
CA PHE A 469 30.44 8.62 6.36
C PHE A 469 30.38 7.62 7.51
N LYS A 470 31.37 7.67 8.40
CA LYS A 470 31.35 6.86 9.61
C LYS A 470 30.59 7.59 10.71
N PRO A 471 29.89 6.89 11.62
CA PRO A 471 29.14 7.54 12.70
C PRO A 471 30.02 8.36 13.65
N ASN A 472 31.32 8.08 13.70
CA ASN A 472 32.29 8.82 14.51
C ASN A 472 33.00 9.99 13.77
N ASP A 473 32.80 10.14 12.46
CA ASP A 473 33.29 11.28 11.68
C ASP A 473 32.30 11.62 10.55
N LEU A 474 31.37 12.53 10.86
CA LEU A 474 30.35 13.05 9.94
C LEU A 474 30.88 14.25 9.13
N ASN A 475 32.10 14.71 9.40
CA ASN A 475 32.69 15.85 8.71
C ASN A 475 33.44 15.43 7.46
N HIS A 476 34.05 14.24 7.47
CA HIS A 476 34.85 13.74 6.36
C HIS A 476 34.30 12.40 5.85
N PRO A 477 34.03 12.27 4.54
CA PRO A 477 33.64 10.99 3.98
C PRO A 477 34.82 10.03 4.07
N ALA A 478 34.57 8.84 4.60
CA ALA A 478 35.54 7.76 4.62
C ALA A 478 35.66 7.04 3.26
N LEU A 479 34.68 7.20 2.38
CA LEU A 479 34.76 6.79 0.97
C LEU A 479 33.98 7.77 0.09
N VAL A 480 34.52 8.08 -1.08
CA VAL A 480 33.83 8.82 -2.15
C VAL A 480 34.04 8.06 -3.47
N VAL A 481 32.95 7.81 -4.20
CA VAL A 481 32.99 7.17 -5.52
C VAL A 481 32.23 8.05 -6.52
N GLY A 482 32.75 8.15 -7.74
CA GLY A 482 32.25 9.06 -8.77
C GLY A 482 33.15 10.27 -8.97
N GLU A 483 32.98 10.96 -10.09
CA GLU A 483 33.73 12.17 -10.43
C GLU A 483 32.86 13.41 -10.17
N MET A 484 33.31 14.27 -9.27
CA MET A 484 32.56 15.46 -8.84
C MET A 484 32.17 16.33 -10.04
N PHE A 485 30.87 16.60 -10.19
CA PHE A 485 30.24 17.37 -11.28
C PHE A 485 30.44 16.83 -12.70
N LYS A 486 30.92 15.59 -12.83
CA LYS A 486 31.18 14.99 -14.13
C LYS A 486 30.34 13.75 -14.33
N SER A 487 29.25 13.93 -15.07
CA SER A 487 28.42 12.84 -15.54
C SER A 487 29.19 11.94 -16.51
N GLY A 488 29.00 10.62 -16.41
CA GLY A 488 29.53 9.70 -17.42
C GLY A 488 29.10 8.25 -17.17
N SER A 489 29.41 7.39 -18.12
CA SER A 489 29.13 5.94 -18.07
C SER A 489 30.40 5.10 -17.89
N GLY A 490 31.53 5.72 -17.55
CA GLY A 490 32.78 5.03 -17.22
C GLY A 490 32.69 4.17 -15.95
N ARG A 491 33.75 3.41 -15.67
CA ARG A 491 33.83 2.49 -14.50
C ARG A 491 33.75 3.21 -13.15
N ASN A 492 34.25 4.44 -13.09
CA ASN A 492 34.27 5.29 -11.89
C ASN A 492 33.46 6.58 -12.07
N GLN A 493 32.54 6.59 -13.04
CA GLN A 493 31.67 7.72 -13.34
C GLN A 493 30.22 7.31 -13.15
N PHE A 494 29.40 8.23 -12.67
CA PHE A 494 27.96 8.05 -12.55
C PHE A 494 27.24 9.14 -13.35
N CYS A 495 25.99 8.88 -13.72
CA CYS A 495 25.07 9.88 -14.20
C CYS A 495 23.86 9.92 -13.28
N ARG A 496 23.96 10.76 -12.24
CA ARG A 496 22.97 10.94 -11.18
C ARG A 496 22.71 9.61 -10.46
N PRO A 497 23.60 9.18 -9.56
CA PRO A 497 23.39 7.95 -8.81
C PRO A 497 22.16 8.12 -7.90
N ALA A 498 21.22 7.17 -7.99
CA ALA A 498 19.96 7.23 -7.28
C ALA A 498 20.11 6.76 -5.83
N ASP A 499 20.69 5.57 -5.63
CA ASP A 499 20.77 4.94 -4.31
C ASP A 499 21.90 3.89 -4.21
N VAL A 500 22.15 3.40 -2.99
CA VAL A 500 23.19 2.42 -2.64
C VAL A 500 22.63 1.28 -1.81
N ALA A 501 22.96 0.04 -2.17
CA ALA A 501 22.71 -1.14 -1.34
C ALA A 501 24.03 -1.78 -0.88
N VAL A 502 24.14 -2.11 0.41
CA VAL A 502 25.38 -2.59 1.03
C VAL A 502 25.21 -4.01 1.57
N MET A 503 26.10 -4.91 1.16
CA MET A 503 26.14 -6.30 1.62
C MET A 503 26.82 -6.41 3.00
N LYS A 504 26.55 -7.51 3.72
CA LYS A 504 27.19 -7.82 5.02
C LYS A 504 28.72 -7.93 4.98
N ASN A 505 29.31 -8.19 3.81
CA ASN A 505 30.76 -8.21 3.64
C ASN A 505 31.35 -6.81 3.33
N GLY A 506 30.51 -5.78 3.22
CA GLY A 506 30.85 -4.41 2.87
C GLY A 506 30.96 -4.14 1.37
N ASP A 507 30.78 -5.14 0.50
CA ASP A 507 30.58 -4.87 -0.92
C ASP A 507 29.28 -4.07 -1.11
N PHE A 508 29.21 -3.23 -2.13
CA PHE A 508 28.05 -2.39 -2.34
C PHE A 508 27.70 -2.23 -3.82
N PHE A 509 26.45 -1.89 -4.07
CA PHE A 509 25.89 -1.68 -5.39
C PHE A 509 25.34 -0.26 -5.48
N VAL A 510 25.61 0.42 -6.58
CA VAL A 510 25.12 1.76 -6.86
C VAL A 510 24.13 1.69 -8.02
N ALA A 511 22.92 2.23 -7.80
CA ALA A 511 21.92 2.40 -8.84
C ALA A 511 22.21 3.67 -9.64
N ASP A 512 22.75 3.52 -10.84
CA ASP A 512 23.14 4.62 -11.74
C ASP A 512 22.05 4.81 -12.81
N GLY A 513 20.87 5.23 -12.35
CA GLY A 513 19.61 5.00 -13.06
C GLY A 513 19.12 6.13 -13.97
N TYR A 514 19.29 7.41 -13.61
CA TYR A 514 18.61 8.49 -14.34
C TYR A 514 19.10 8.69 -15.78
N CYS A 515 20.36 8.36 -16.08
CA CYS A 515 20.88 8.43 -17.45
C CYS A 515 21.58 7.16 -17.94
N ASN A 516 22.10 6.31 -17.05
CA ASN A 516 22.90 5.14 -17.46
C ASN A 516 22.17 3.80 -17.31
N SER A 517 20.97 3.77 -16.72
CA SER A 517 20.10 2.60 -16.52
C SER A 517 20.85 1.31 -16.14
N ARG A 518 21.72 1.38 -15.11
CA ARG A 518 22.59 0.26 -14.73
C ARG A 518 22.81 0.16 -13.23
N ILE A 519 23.20 -1.02 -12.77
CA ILE A 519 23.69 -1.27 -11.41
C ILE A 519 25.19 -1.56 -11.46
N ILE A 520 25.97 -0.85 -10.65
CA ILE A 520 27.42 -1.05 -10.59
C ILE A 520 27.79 -1.67 -9.23
N LYS A 521 28.55 -2.77 -9.26
CA LYS A 521 29.09 -3.40 -8.06
C LYS A 521 30.49 -2.87 -7.74
N PHE A 522 30.71 -2.54 -6.48
CA PHE A 522 32.01 -2.21 -5.89
C PHE A 522 32.31 -3.15 -4.71
N ASN A 523 33.59 -3.32 -4.38
CA ASN A 523 33.94 -3.93 -3.10
C ASN A 523 33.96 -2.90 -1.97
N ARG A 524 34.14 -3.38 -0.72
CA ARG A 524 34.24 -2.52 0.49
C ARG A 524 35.26 -1.36 0.40
N LYS A 525 36.26 -1.44 -0.48
CA LYS A 525 37.26 -0.39 -0.69
C LYS A 525 36.87 0.64 -1.76
N GLY A 526 35.72 0.47 -2.40
CA GLY A 526 35.27 1.31 -3.52
C GLY A 526 35.89 0.94 -4.87
N GLU A 527 36.46 -0.26 -5.00
CA GLU A 527 37.01 -0.72 -6.29
C GLU A 527 35.91 -1.35 -7.13
N TYR A 528 35.79 -0.93 -8.39
CA TYR A 528 34.86 -1.50 -9.37
C TYR A 528 35.02 -3.02 -9.52
N LYS A 529 33.90 -3.76 -9.46
CA LYS A 529 33.86 -5.22 -9.63
C LYS A 529 32.99 -5.69 -10.79
N GLY A 530 32.09 -4.86 -11.32
CA GLY A 530 31.28 -5.23 -12.49
C GLY A 530 30.02 -4.37 -12.65
N ILE A 531 29.35 -4.55 -13.78
CA ILE A 531 28.05 -3.94 -14.09
C ILE A 531 27.02 -5.07 -14.21
N GLY A 532 25.90 -4.93 -13.51
CA GLY A 532 24.67 -5.65 -13.81
C GLY A 532 23.77 -4.76 -14.66
N THR A 533 23.28 -5.29 -15.78
CA THR A 533 22.19 -4.66 -16.54
C THR A 533 20.87 -5.01 -15.86
N CYS A 534 20.04 -4.00 -15.60
CA CYS A 534 18.66 -4.20 -15.15
C CYS A 534 17.82 -4.86 -16.25
#